data_AF-A0A928Q739-F1
#
_entry.id   AF-A0A928Q739-F1
#
_cell.length_a   1.000
_cell.length_b   1.000
_cell.length_c   1.000
_cell.angle_alpha   90.00
_cell.angle_beta   90.00
_cell.angle_gamma   90.00
#
_symmetry.space_group_name_H-M   'P 1'
#
loop_
_entity.id
_entity.type
_entity.pdbx_description
1 polymer ?
#
loop_
_entity_poly.entity_id
_entity_poly.type
_entity_poly.pdbx_seq_one_letter_code
_entity_poly.pdbx_strand_id
1 'polypeptide(L)'
;MGGKDGSRGYLYQTFASIFEALCQDNWDKIYVEYTSENDKVDIALELDGNVFKSTQVKSNINSFNKSSIIDWAKELIKDDVGATECELFLIGQLAPSAIKFKNAIDALQGNNNDKTKLGKEHSNALSSFDTSIINGKTLRITNYPFDLKILTNLLNVSLLKYLSTKGFALMYNQLELISKAIVADNFLSSLGNNGIEKSIFDSQIEEYVLMLKNRCFGFKAIGVVSFERGTEYLSEATETILSFKEKFDGRKLKPEYDWDRDVYQELDTFLKKNTDVNYNYQLMLEAPLSIAFATGRILDPKSRISAFPSNPDPLHKSEIWSVEDSYDATFIDFDVRDKRIDINESDTCLIISITRNIEDNVNEYISDSGLKIGRMITLTIGGKGPSFDSIQNAAHARNLVQQVVASLAKRSTVERKANVHIFVSAPNAFMFFLGQRSRGFGNCVLYEFDLEAKDTGTYSPSFQNLP
;
A
#
# COMPACT_ATOMS: atom_id res chain seq x y z
N MET A 1 22.15 -34.76 -15.11
CA MET A 1 21.90 -34.63 -13.66
C MET A 1 20.40 -34.72 -13.46
N GLY A 2 19.89 -35.63 -12.61
CA GLY A 2 18.45 -35.80 -12.38
C GLY A 2 18.09 -35.60 -10.91
N GLY A 3 16.92 -35.01 -10.64
CA GLY A 3 16.39 -34.80 -9.29
C GLY A 3 16.80 -33.45 -8.66
N LYS A 4 17.15 -33.47 -7.37
CA LYS A 4 17.36 -32.28 -6.51
C LYS A 4 18.38 -31.27 -7.05
N ASP A 5 19.46 -31.74 -7.68
CA ASP A 5 20.49 -30.86 -8.25
C ASP A 5 20.00 -30.11 -9.49
N GLY A 6 19.10 -30.72 -10.29
CA GLY A 6 18.49 -30.07 -11.45
C GLY A 6 17.52 -28.97 -11.02
N SER A 7 16.60 -29.26 -10.10
CA SER A 7 15.67 -28.25 -9.56
C SER A 7 16.38 -27.06 -8.93
N ARG A 8 17.52 -27.31 -8.27
CA ARG A 8 18.36 -26.26 -7.71
C ARG A 8 19.05 -25.42 -8.79
N GLY A 9 19.49 -26.04 -9.89
CA GLY A 9 20.05 -25.36 -11.05
C GLY A 9 19.09 -24.31 -11.59
N TYR A 10 17.85 -24.73 -11.89
CA TYR A 10 16.79 -23.85 -12.38
C TYR A 10 16.49 -22.70 -11.43
N LEU A 11 16.36 -22.97 -10.12
CA LEU A 11 16.15 -21.90 -9.13
C LEU A 11 17.26 -20.84 -9.18
N TYR A 12 18.52 -21.27 -9.28
CA TYR A 12 19.66 -20.36 -9.31
C TYR A 12 19.79 -19.60 -10.64
N GLN A 13 19.41 -20.22 -11.76
CA GLN A 13 19.26 -19.52 -13.03
C GLN A 13 18.18 -18.44 -12.93
N THR A 14 17.05 -18.70 -12.27
CA THR A 14 16.02 -17.69 -12.01
C THR A 14 16.56 -16.52 -11.18
N PHE A 15 17.32 -16.77 -10.12
CA PHE A 15 17.96 -15.68 -9.37
C PHE A 15 18.90 -14.86 -10.25
N ALA A 16 19.74 -15.51 -11.04
CA ALA A 16 20.66 -14.83 -11.94
C ALA A 16 19.90 -13.96 -12.96
N SER A 17 18.82 -14.45 -13.57
CA SER A 17 18.05 -13.68 -14.54
C SER A 17 17.37 -12.46 -13.92
N ILE A 18 16.86 -12.57 -12.69
CA ILE A 18 16.28 -11.42 -11.98
C ILE A 18 17.37 -10.39 -11.62
N PHE A 19 18.54 -10.82 -11.17
CA PHE A 19 19.66 -9.91 -10.92
C PHE A 19 20.06 -9.15 -12.18
N GLU A 20 20.17 -9.85 -13.31
CA GLU A 20 20.46 -9.25 -14.61
C GLU A 20 19.39 -8.22 -15.00
N ALA A 21 18.11 -8.56 -14.87
CA ALA A 21 16.99 -7.69 -15.21
C ALA A 21 16.94 -6.42 -14.34
N LEU A 22 17.19 -6.55 -13.02
CA LEU A 22 17.12 -5.44 -12.05
C LEU A 22 18.36 -4.54 -12.06
N CYS A 23 19.54 -5.08 -12.37
CA CYS A 23 20.80 -4.35 -12.27
C CYS A 23 21.23 -3.68 -13.59
N GLN A 24 20.50 -3.93 -14.68
CA GLN A 24 20.78 -3.37 -16.00
C GLN A 24 19.63 -2.53 -16.51
N ASP A 25 19.97 -1.36 -17.05
CA ASP A 25 18.99 -0.43 -17.63
C ASP A 25 18.81 -0.64 -19.14
N ASN A 26 19.82 -1.19 -19.83
CA ASN A 26 19.91 -1.18 -21.29
C ASN A 26 19.55 -2.54 -21.91
N TRP A 27 18.29 -2.95 -21.78
CA TRP A 27 17.77 -4.17 -22.42
C TRP A 27 16.30 -4.00 -22.78
N ASP A 28 15.84 -4.64 -23.85
CA ASP A 28 14.43 -4.68 -24.24
C ASP A 28 13.79 -6.02 -23.90
N LYS A 29 14.58 -7.10 -23.97
CA LYS A 29 14.12 -8.45 -23.70
C LYS A 29 15.18 -9.32 -23.03
N ILE A 30 14.76 -10.13 -22.06
CA ILE A 30 15.61 -11.11 -21.38
C ILE A 30 15.08 -12.52 -21.63
N TYR A 31 15.97 -13.46 -21.92
CA TYR A 31 15.66 -14.86 -22.11
C TYR A 31 16.25 -15.68 -20.97
N VAL A 32 15.50 -16.67 -20.51
CA VAL A 32 15.98 -17.70 -19.57
C VAL A 32 15.82 -19.03 -20.29
N GLU A 33 16.85 -19.89 -20.24
CA GLU A 33 16.99 -21.08 -21.09
C GLU A 33 17.03 -20.69 -22.58
N TYR A 34 17.99 -19.82 -22.95
CA TYR A 34 18.13 -19.35 -24.33
C TYR A 34 18.58 -20.48 -25.27
N THR A 35 17.79 -20.72 -26.33
CA THR A 35 18.11 -21.74 -27.32
C THR A 35 19.26 -21.28 -28.22
N SER A 36 20.47 -21.74 -27.89
CA SER A 36 21.72 -21.53 -28.64
C SER A 36 22.14 -22.80 -29.39
N GLU A 37 23.09 -22.71 -30.32
CA GLU A 37 23.50 -23.86 -31.15
C GLU A 37 24.13 -24.98 -30.31
N ASN A 38 24.93 -24.62 -29.29
CA ASN A 38 25.64 -25.58 -28.43
C ASN A 38 25.05 -25.66 -27.01
N ASP A 39 23.92 -25.01 -26.77
CA ASP A 39 23.20 -25.04 -25.49
C ASP A 39 24.08 -24.60 -24.30
N LYS A 40 24.88 -23.53 -24.49
CA LYS A 40 25.79 -22.98 -23.48
C LYS A 40 25.34 -21.67 -22.88
N VAL A 41 24.37 -21.00 -23.49
CA VAL A 41 23.82 -19.72 -23.05
C VAL A 41 22.58 -19.95 -22.19
N ASP A 42 22.69 -19.80 -20.87
CA ASP A 42 21.56 -19.97 -19.95
C ASP A 42 20.64 -18.74 -19.98
N ILE A 43 21.21 -17.54 -20.05
CA ILE A 43 20.48 -16.27 -20.08
C ILE A 43 21.03 -15.39 -21.20
N ALA A 44 20.16 -14.72 -21.93
CA ALA A 44 20.54 -13.75 -22.96
C ALA A 44 19.76 -12.44 -22.77
N LEU A 45 20.43 -11.30 -22.92
CA LEU A 45 19.79 -9.98 -22.98
C LEU A 45 19.89 -9.41 -24.39
N GLU A 46 18.77 -8.91 -24.88
CA GLU A 46 18.59 -8.35 -26.20
C GLU A 46 18.32 -6.85 -26.09
N LEU A 47 18.88 -6.09 -27.04
CA LEU A 47 18.62 -4.67 -27.26
C LEU A 47 18.50 -4.45 -28.76
N ASP A 48 17.45 -3.77 -29.20
CA ASP A 48 17.18 -3.50 -30.63
C ASP A 48 17.25 -4.77 -31.51
N GLY A 49 16.72 -5.90 -31.03
CA GLY A 49 16.70 -7.17 -31.77
C GLY A 49 18.02 -7.95 -31.77
N ASN A 50 19.06 -7.46 -31.08
CA ASN A 50 20.38 -8.08 -31.05
C ASN A 50 20.77 -8.49 -29.63
N VAL A 51 21.24 -9.74 -29.47
CA VAL A 51 21.78 -10.20 -28.18
C VAL A 51 23.10 -9.48 -27.93
N PHE A 52 23.15 -8.61 -26.92
CA PHE A 52 24.38 -7.90 -26.55
C PHE A 52 25.11 -8.57 -25.40
N LYS A 53 24.38 -9.31 -24.55
CA LYS A 53 24.94 -10.05 -23.40
C LYS A 53 24.46 -11.49 -23.34
N SER A 54 25.40 -12.41 -23.17
CA SER A 54 25.14 -13.83 -22.90
C SER A 54 25.72 -14.24 -21.55
N THR A 55 24.97 -15.00 -20.77
CA THR A 55 25.36 -15.42 -19.42
C THR A 55 25.22 -16.94 -19.28
N GLN A 56 26.25 -17.57 -18.71
CA GLN A 56 26.22 -18.96 -18.29
C GLN A 56 26.24 -19.04 -16.76
N VAL A 57 25.27 -19.73 -16.18
CA VAL A 57 25.08 -19.89 -14.75
C VAL A 57 25.63 -21.24 -14.31
N LYS A 58 26.45 -21.24 -13.26
CA LYS A 58 26.92 -22.47 -12.61
C LYS A 58 26.77 -22.35 -11.11
N SER A 59 26.32 -23.42 -10.46
CA SER A 59 26.21 -23.48 -9.00
C SER A 59 27.04 -24.62 -8.43
N ASN A 60 27.73 -24.37 -7.32
CA ASN A 60 28.57 -25.36 -6.66
C ASN A 60 28.64 -25.10 -5.15
N ILE A 61 28.40 -26.13 -4.35
CA ILE A 61 28.58 -26.10 -2.89
C ILE A 61 30.08 -25.96 -2.56
N ASN A 62 30.93 -26.61 -3.36
CA ASN A 62 32.38 -26.54 -3.24
C ASN A 62 32.92 -25.32 -4.00
N SER A 63 34.23 -25.13 -3.95
CA SER A 63 34.88 -24.05 -4.69
C SER A 63 34.99 -24.35 -6.20
N PHE A 64 34.72 -23.35 -7.03
CA PHE A 64 35.05 -23.37 -8.45
C PHE A 64 36.56 -23.27 -8.66
N ASN A 65 37.10 -24.18 -9.46
CA ASN A 65 38.51 -24.18 -9.82
C ASN A 65 38.75 -23.40 -11.13
N LYS A 66 40.00 -22.98 -11.34
CA LYS A 66 40.41 -22.19 -12.51
C LYS A 66 40.15 -22.90 -13.84
N SER A 67 40.41 -24.21 -13.94
CA SER A 67 40.25 -24.97 -15.19
C SER A 67 38.80 -25.00 -15.66
N SER A 68 37.86 -25.30 -14.76
CA SER A 68 36.42 -25.34 -15.09
C SER A 68 35.91 -23.98 -15.55
N ILE A 69 36.33 -22.89 -14.90
CA ILE A 69 35.96 -21.52 -15.31
C ILE A 69 36.51 -21.21 -16.71
N ILE A 70 37.75 -21.60 -17.01
CA ILE A 70 38.34 -21.42 -18.35
C ILE A 70 37.55 -22.20 -19.39
N ASP A 71 37.18 -23.45 -19.09
CA ASP A 71 36.47 -24.31 -20.03
C ASP A 71 35.06 -23.75 -20.31
N TRP A 72 34.32 -23.34 -19.28
CA TRP A 72 33.01 -22.69 -19.44
C TRP A 72 33.09 -21.37 -20.18
N ALA A 73 34.11 -20.53 -19.91
CA ALA A 73 34.30 -19.28 -20.64
C ALA A 73 34.53 -19.55 -22.13
N LYS A 74 35.34 -20.56 -22.47
CA LYS A 74 35.57 -20.96 -23.87
C LYS A 74 34.31 -21.49 -24.53
N GLU A 75 33.56 -22.34 -23.83
CA GLU A 75 32.30 -22.89 -24.33
C GLU A 75 31.27 -21.78 -24.60
N LEU A 76 31.07 -20.87 -23.65
CA LEU A 76 30.14 -19.74 -23.78
C LEU A 76 30.52 -18.80 -24.93
N ILE A 77 31.80 -18.44 -25.05
CA ILE A 77 32.27 -17.52 -26.09
C ILE A 77 32.17 -18.16 -27.49
N LYS A 78 32.42 -19.47 -27.57
CA LYS A 78 32.36 -20.23 -28.84
C LYS A 78 30.92 -20.43 -29.31
N ASP A 79 29.97 -20.56 -28.38
CA ASP A 79 28.53 -20.60 -28.66
C ASP A 79 28.00 -19.19 -29.00
N ASP A 80 28.57 -18.63 -30.08
CA ASP A 80 28.51 -17.22 -30.41
C ASP A 80 27.11 -16.80 -30.88
N VAL A 81 26.35 -16.22 -29.95
CA VAL A 81 25.02 -15.64 -30.21
C VAL A 81 25.07 -14.16 -30.63
N GLY A 82 26.25 -13.65 -31.01
CA GLY A 82 26.45 -12.24 -31.37
C GLY A 82 26.70 -11.30 -30.17
N ALA A 83 26.77 -11.86 -28.95
CA ALA A 83 26.99 -11.09 -27.73
C ALA A 83 28.39 -10.44 -27.69
N THR A 84 28.41 -9.15 -27.37
CA THR A 84 29.64 -8.38 -27.06
C THR A 84 30.06 -8.53 -25.61
N GLU A 85 29.14 -8.93 -24.73
CA GLU A 85 29.39 -9.22 -23.33
C GLU A 85 29.08 -10.68 -23.01
N CYS A 86 30.02 -11.38 -22.39
CA CYS A 86 29.86 -12.74 -21.91
C CYS A 86 30.07 -12.77 -20.40
N GLU A 87 29.17 -13.40 -19.66
CA GLU A 87 29.27 -13.52 -18.21
C GLU A 87 29.22 -14.98 -17.74
N LEU A 88 30.16 -15.34 -16.87
CA LEU A 88 30.03 -16.51 -16.01
C LEU A 88 29.46 -16.08 -14.67
N PHE A 89 28.20 -16.43 -14.42
CA PHE A 89 27.48 -16.14 -13.18
C PHE A 89 27.58 -17.35 -12.24
N LEU A 90 28.49 -17.26 -11.26
CA LEU A 90 28.87 -18.37 -10.41
C LEU A 90 28.23 -18.27 -9.03
N ILE A 91 27.45 -19.28 -8.63
CA ILE A 91 26.88 -19.37 -7.29
C ILE A 91 27.69 -20.39 -6.49
N GLY A 92 28.63 -19.89 -5.69
CA GLY A 92 29.62 -20.68 -4.97
C GLY A 92 30.91 -19.90 -4.72
N GLN A 93 31.81 -20.53 -3.96
CA GLN A 93 33.11 -19.93 -3.64
C GLN A 93 34.10 -20.11 -4.80
N LEU A 94 35.05 -19.19 -4.94
CA LEU A 94 36.15 -19.34 -5.89
C LEU A 94 37.39 -19.87 -5.19
N ALA A 95 38.06 -20.86 -5.78
CA ALA A 95 39.38 -21.29 -5.30
C ALA A 95 40.41 -20.16 -5.47
N PRO A 96 41.51 -20.12 -4.69
CA PRO A 96 42.49 -19.03 -4.78
C PRO A 96 43.06 -18.81 -6.19
N SER A 97 43.27 -19.89 -6.96
CA SER A 97 43.73 -19.80 -8.35
C SER A 97 42.67 -19.23 -9.30
N ALA A 98 41.39 -19.49 -9.03
CA ALA A 98 40.27 -18.91 -9.76
C ALA A 98 40.11 -17.41 -9.48
N ILE A 99 40.28 -16.99 -8.21
CA ILE A 99 40.28 -15.56 -7.84
C ILE A 99 41.39 -14.81 -8.59
N LYS A 100 42.62 -15.36 -8.59
CA LYS A 100 43.75 -14.79 -9.34
C LYS A 100 43.46 -14.71 -10.85
N PHE A 101 42.81 -15.72 -11.41
CA PHE A 101 42.42 -15.73 -12.82
C PHE A 101 41.38 -14.63 -13.13
N LYS A 102 40.30 -14.55 -12.34
CA LYS A 102 39.28 -13.50 -12.47
C LYS A 102 39.90 -12.10 -12.42
N ASN A 103 40.71 -11.82 -11.40
CA ASN A 103 41.36 -10.51 -11.27
C ASN A 103 42.31 -10.19 -12.43
N ALA A 104 42.95 -11.22 -13.01
CA ALA A 104 43.80 -11.04 -14.18
C ALA A 104 43.01 -10.74 -15.46
N ILE A 105 41.80 -11.30 -15.62
CA ILE A 105 40.86 -10.94 -16.70
C ILE A 105 40.41 -9.49 -16.53
N ASP A 106 39.97 -9.11 -15.32
CA ASP A 106 39.57 -7.73 -14.99
C ASP A 106 40.70 -6.73 -15.33
N ALA A 107 41.94 -7.06 -14.95
CA ALA A 107 43.11 -6.24 -15.24
C ALA A 107 43.50 -6.20 -16.72
N LEU A 108 43.32 -7.30 -17.47
CA LEU A 108 43.59 -7.34 -18.90
C LEU A 108 42.60 -6.45 -19.66
N GLN A 109 41.31 -6.57 -19.38
CA GLN A 109 40.26 -5.79 -20.02
C GLN A 109 40.35 -4.31 -19.64
N GLY A 110 40.67 -4.00 -18.38
CA GLY A 110 40.94 -2.62 -17.94
C GLY A 110 42.15 -1.95 -18.62
N ASN A 111 43.04 -2.74 -19.21
CA ASN A 111 44.18 -2.27 -20.01
C ASN A 111 43.90 -2.32 -21.53
N ASN A 112 42.63 -2.39 -21.95
CA ASN A 112 42.22 -2.54 -23.35
C ASN A 112 42.84 -3.78 -24.03
N ASN A 113 42.89 -4.91 -23.29
CA ASN A 113 43.46 -6.18 -23.73
C ASN A 113 44.96 -6.14 -24.08
N ASP A 114 45.69 -5.12 -23.63
CA ASP A 114 47.14 -5.00 -23.79
C ASP A 114 47.89 -5.84 -22.73
N LYS A 115 48.35 -7.02 -23.13
CA LYS A 115 49.11 -7.93 -22.26
C LYS A 115 50.43 -7.35 -21.75
N THR A 116 51.02 -6.38 -22.44
CA THR A 116 52.33 -5.82 -22.05
C THR A 116 52.25 -5.00 -20.77
N LYS A 117 51.04 -4.55 -20.41
CA LYS A 117 50.75 -3.78 -19.19
C LYS A 117 50.44 -4.67 -17.98
N LEU A 118 50.42 -5.99 -18.14
CA LEU A 118 50.15 -6.91 -17.05
C LEU A 118 51.39 -7.17 -16.19
N GLY A 119 51.21 -7.10 -14.86
CA GLY A 119 52.20 -7.58 -13.91
C GLY A 119 52.41 -9.10 -14.00
N LYS A 120 53.56 -9.57 -13.52
CA LYS A 120 53.99 -10.99 -13.59
C LYS A 120 52.93 -11.96 -13.03
N GLU A 121 52.25 -11.60 -11.94
CA GLU A 121 51.23 -12.46 -11.35
C GLU A 121 50.00 -12.63 -12.25
N HIS A 122 49.50 -11.56 -12.86
CA HIS A 122 48.37 -11.62 -13.80
C HIS A 122 48.75 -12.39 -15.07
N SER A 123 49.94 -12.14 -15.62
CA SER A 123 50.45 -12.89 -16.78
C SER A 123 50.55 -14.39 -16.50
N ASN A 124 51.04 -14.78 -15.33
CA ASN A 124 51.08 -16.18 -14.91
C ASN A 124 49.67 -16.77 -14.74
N ALA A 125 48.74 -16.02 -14.14
CA ALA A 125 47.36 -16.45 -13.97
C ALA A 125 46.65 -16.69 -15.32
N LEU A 126 47.00 -15.97 -16.38
CA LEU A 126 46.43 -16.11 -17.73
C LEU A 126 47.17 -17.11 -18.63
N SER A 127 48.30 -17.67 -18.22
CA SER A 127 49.17 -18.53 -19.06
C SER A 127 48.48 -19.71 -19.75
N SER A 128 47.41 -20.25 -19.16
CA SER A 128 46.63 -21.38 -19.68
C SER A 128 45.34 -20.96 -20.40
N PHE A 129 45.15 -19.66 -20.62
CA PHE A 129 43.96 -19.08 -21.23
C PHE A 129 44.34 -18.35 -22.52
N ASP A 130 43.73 -18.78 -23.63
CA ASP A 130 43.89 -18.07 -24.90
C ASP A 130 43.06 -16.80 -24.85
N THR A 131 43.70 -15.67 -24.57
CA THR A 131 43.02 -14.38 -24.48
C THR A 131 42.52 -13.87 -25.84
N SER A 132 42.91 -14.47 -26.97
CA SER A 132 42.46 -14.00 -28.28
C SER A 132 40.95 -14.20 -28.45
N ILE A 133 40.37 -15.17 -27.72
CA ILE A 133 38.93 -15.48 -27.78
C ILE A 133 38.05 -14.36 -27.19
N ILE A 134 38.60 -13.50 -26.33
CA ILE A 134 37.88 -12.34 -25.77
C ILE A 134 38.20 -11.05 -26.54
N ASN A 135 38.86 -11.12 -27.70
CA ASN A 135 39.15 -9.93 -28.47
C ASN A 135 37.84 -9.30 -29.00
N GLY A 136 37.60 -8.04 -28.69
CA GLY A 136 36.35 -7.35 -29.03
C GLY A 136 35.14 -7.77 -28.19
N LYS A 137 35.33 -8.62 -27.15
CA LYS A 137 34.28 -9.02 -26.21
C LYS A 137 34.69 -8.72 -24.77
N THR A 138 33.72 -8.46 -23.91
CA THR A 138 33.94 -8.35 -22.46
C THR A 138 33.61 -9.69 -21.81
N LEU A 139 34.55 -10.32 -21.12
CA LEU A 139 34.30 -11.47 -20.26
C LEU A 139 34.21 -11.01 -18.80
N ARG A 140 33.06 -11.23 -18.17
CA ARG A 140 32.83 -10.99 -16.74
C ARG A 140 32.71 -12.33 -16.00
N ILE A 141 33.32 -12.41 -14.82
CA ILE A 141 33.15 -13.55 -13.92
C ILE A 141 32.59 -12.99 -12.63
N THR A 142 31.33 -13.25 -12.33
CA THR A 142 30.69 -12.79 -11.09
C THR A 142 30.49 -14.00 -10.17
N ASN A 143 30.66 -13.82 -8.87
CA ASN A 143 30.43 -14.89 -7.92
C ASN A 143 29.57 -14.43 -6.73
N TYR A 144 28.56 -15.24 -6.42
CA TYR A 144 27.67 -15.06 -5.27
C TYR A 144 27.79 -16.25 -4.31
N PRO A 145 27.52 -16.06 -3.00
CA PRO A 145 27.54 -17.17 -2.06
C PRO A 145 26.51 -18.25 -2.41
N PHE A 146 26.87 -19.52 -2.18
CA PHE A 146 25.94 -20.64 -2.24
C PHE A 146 25.05 -20.65 -0.97
N ASP A 147 24.20 -19.64 -0.84
CA ASP A 147 23.29 -19.49 0.29
C ASP A 147 22.03 -18.75 -0.18
N LEU A 148 20.90 -19.46 -0.16
CA LEU A 148 19.63 -18.92 -0.64
C LEU A 148 19.17 -17.70 0.17
N LYS A 149 19.44 -17.67 1.49
CA LYS A 149 19.07 -16.52 2.32
C LYS A 149 19.89 -15.29 1.95
N ILE A 150 21.18 -15.46 1.68
CA ILE A 150 22.03 -14.35 1.23
C ILE A 150 21.59 -13.87 -0.16
N LEU A 151 21.29 -14.78 -1.09
CA LEU A 151 20.78 -14.42 -2.42
C LEU A 151 19.45 -13.65 -2.33
N THR A 152 18.50 -14.10 -1.52
CA THR A 152 17.24 -13.37 -1.28
C THR A 152 17.49 -11.97 -0.71
N ASN A 153 18.42 -11.83 0.25
CA ASN A 153 18.75 -10.51 0.79
C ASN A 153 19.35 -9.57 -0.26
N LEU A 154 20.24 -10.08 -1.11
CA LEU A 154 20.82 -9.31 -2.21
C LEU A 154 19.77 -8.94 -3.27
N LEU A 155 18.82 -9.84 -3.53
CA LEU A 155 17.68 -9.57 -4.39
C LEU A 155 16.82 -8.44 -3.82
N ASN A 156 16.49 -8.49 -2.53
CA ASN A 156 15.74 -7.41 -1.85
C ASN A 156 16.46 -6.07 -2.02
N VAL A 157 17.78 -6.01 -1.81
CA VAL A 157 18.58 -4.78 -1.99
C VAL A 157 18.54 -4.29 -3.44
N SER A 158 18.65 -5.19 -4.40
CA SER A 158 18.62 -4.86 -5.83
C SER A 158 17.26 -4.34 -6.26
N LEU A 159 16.18 -4.99 -5.79
CA LEU A 159 14.81 -4.57 -6.01
C LEU A 159 14.52 -3.21 -5.36
N LEU A 160 15.00 -2.97 -4.13
CA LEU A 160 14.86 -1.68 -3.47
C LEU A 160 15.52 -0.56 -4.29
N LYS A 161 16.74 -0.79 -4.76
CA LYS A 161 17.45 0.16 -5.63
C LYS A 161 16.65 0.43 -6.90
N TYR A 162 16.23 -0.63 -7.60
CA TYR A 162 15.41 -0.54 -8.81
C TYR A 162 14.13 0.28 -8.57
N LEU A 163 13.35 -0.06 -7.54
CA LEU A 163 12.11 0.64 -7.19
C LEU A 163 12.34 2.10 -6.77
N SER A 164 13.45 2.41 -6.11
CA SER A 164 13.78 3.79 -5.74
C SER A 164 13.98 4.69 -6.97
N THR A 165 14.52 4.15 -8.08
CA THR A 165 14.67 4.92 -9.33
C THR A 165 13.33 5.23 -9.99
N LYS A 166 12.31 4.42 -9.69
CA LYS A 166 10.92 4.58 -10.15
C LYS A 166 10.06 5.38 -9.15
N GLY A 167 10.64 5.91 -8.07
CA GLY A 167 9.93 6.76 -7.09
C GLY A 167 9.10 5.99 -6.07
N PHE A 168 9.29 4.67 -5.92
CA PHE A 168 8.60 3.88 -4.91
C PHE A 168 9.39 3.80 -3.59
N ALA A 169 8.67 3.96 -2.48
CA ALA A 169 9.16 3.68 -1.13
C ALA A 169 8.32 2.57 -0.49
N LEU A 170 8.98 1.50 -0.02
CA LEU A 170 8.32 0.32 0.54
C LEU A 170 8.91 -0.05 1.90
N MET A 171 8.07 -0.64 2.75
CA MET A 171 8.53 -1.31 3.96
C MET A 171 9.23 -2.64 3.62
N TYR A 172 10.11 -3.09 4.52
CA TYR A 172 10.91 -4.30 4.32
C TYR A 172 10.04 -5.56 4.07
N ASN A 173 8.93 -5.72 4.79
CA ASN A 173 8.02 -6.86 4.61
C ASN A 173 7.31 -6.85 3.25
N GLN A 174 6.95 -5.68 2.72
CA GLN A 174 6.40 -5.54 1.38
C GLN A 174 7.45 -5.93 0.34
N LEU A 175 8.68 -5.43 0.49
CA LEU A 175 9.80 -5.77 -0.38
C LEU A 175 10.06 -7.30 -0.40
N GLU A 176 10.06 -7.95 0.76
CA GLU A 176 10.24 -9.40 0.87
C GLU A 176 9.13 -10.18 0.15
N LEU A 177 7.88 -9.73 0.23
CA LEU A 177 6.75 -10.36 -0.48
C LEU A 177 6.90 -10.21 -2.00
N ILE A 178 7.23 -9.00 -2.47
CA ILE A 178 7.44 -8.76 -3.91
C ILE A 178 8.60 -9.62 -4.41
N SER A 179 9.72 -9.69 -3.69
CA SER A 179 10.85 -10.52 -4.10
C SER A 179 10.49 -12.00 -4.20
N LYS A 180 9.66 -12.54 -3.29
CA LYS A 180 9.15 -13.91 -3.41
C LYS A 180 8.25 -14.10 -4.63
N ALA A 181 7.37 -13.14 -4.91
CA ALA A 181 6.47 -13.17 -6.06
C ALA A 181 7.25 -13.13 -7.39
N ILE A 182 8.20 -12.20 -7.54
CA ILE A 182 9.07 -12.10 -8.73
C ILE A 182 9.83 -13.42 -8.95
N VAL A 183 10.39 -14.03 -7.90
CA VAL A 183 11.10 -15.32 -8.05
C VAL A 183 10.15 -16.42 -8.55
N ALA A 184 8.93 -16.49 -8.02
CA ALA A 184 7.96 -17.49 -8.46
C ALA A 184 7.54 -17.27 -9.92
N ASP A 185 7.19 -16.04 -10.30
CA ASP A 185 6.67 -15.73 -11.62
C ASP A 185 7.77 -15.79 -12.70
N ASN A 186 9.00 -15.35 -12.40
CA ASN A 186 10.13 -15.55 -13.31
C ASN A 186 10.51 -17.03 -13.45
N PHE A 187 10.39 -17.84 -12.39
CA PHE A 187 10.61 -19.28 -12.48
C PHE A 187 9.58 -19.91 -13.42
N LEU A 188 8.30 -19.56 -13.30
CA LEU A 188 7.26 -20.04 -14.20
C LEU A 188 7.48 -19.56 -15.64
N SER A 189 7.88 -18.30 -15.81
CA SER A 189 8.16 -17.71 -17.13
C SER A 189 9.36 -18.37 -17.81
N SER A 190 10.37 -18.81 -17.05
CA SER A 190 11.53 -19.54 -17.58
C SER A 190 11.22 -20.91 -18.18
N LEU A 191 10.01 -21.43 -17.94
CA LEU A 191 9.55 -22.67 -18.56
C LEU A 191 9.12 -22.48 -20.03
N GLY A 192 8.98 -21.23 -20.49
CA GLY A 192 8.66 -20.90 -21.87
C GLY A 192 9.83 -20.25 -22.60
N ASN A 193 9.95 -20.49 -23.91
CA ASN A 193 11.08 -19.99 -24.71
C ASN A 193 10.88 -18.59 -25.30
N ASN A 194 9.86 -17.85 -24.88
CA ASN A 194 9.47 -16.60 -25.55
C ASN A 194 10.26 -15.37 -25.09
N GLY A 195 11.06 -15.49 -24.01
CA GLY A 195 11.68 -14.35 -23.33
C GLY A 195 10.66 -13.42 -22.65
N ILE A 196 11.16 -12.50 -21.83
CA ILE A 196 10.37 -11.54 -21.07
C ILE A 196 10.76 -10.14 -21.55
N GLU A 197 9.79 -9.37 -22.06
CA GLU A 197 10.00 -7.98 -22.43
C GLU A 197 10.17 -7.11 -21.18
N LYS A 198 11.00 -6.07 -21.25
CA LYS A 198 11.24 -5.15 -20.13
C LYS A 198 9.96 -4.46 -19.67
N SER A 199 9.10 -4.08 -20.62
CA SER A 199 7.78 -3.49 -20.35
C SER A 199 6.91 -4.43 -19.48
N ILE A 200 6.91 -5.73 -19.79
CA ILE A 200 6.15 -6.74 -19.04
C ILE A 200 6.75 -6.94 -17.65
N PHE A 201 8.08 -7.07 -17.57
CA PHE A 201 8.79 -7.22 -16.30
C PHE A 201 8.56 -6.02 -15.37
N ASP A 202 8.71 -4.80 -15.89
CA ASP A 202 8.46 -3.55 -15.16
C ASP A 202 6.99 -3.48 -14.68
N SER A 203 6.03 -3.79 -15.56
CA SER A 203 4.60 -3.74 -15.25
C SER A 203 4.20 -4.74 -14.16
N GLN A 204 4.77 -5.95 -14.18
CA GLN A 204 4.50 -6.96 -13.14
C GLN A 204 4.97 -6.50 -11.77
N ILE A 205 6.17 -5.90 -11.69
CA ILE A 205 6.69 -5.36 -10.42
C ILE A 205 5.79 -4.23 -9.92
N GLU A 206 5.39 -3.31 -10.82
CA GLU A 206 4.47 -2.22 -10.48
C GLU A 206 3.10 -2.73 -10.00
N GLU A 207 2.57 -3.77 -10.62
CA GLU A 207 1.32 -4.41 -10.19
C GLU A 207 1.42 -4.93 -8.75
N TYR A 208 2.50 -5.63 -8.38
CA TYR A 208 2.70 -6.07 -7.01
C TYR A 208 2.82 -4.88 -6.04
N VAL A 209 3.53 -3.83 -6.43
CA VAL A 209 3.62 -2.61 -5.62
C VAL A 209 2.24 -2.01 -5.38
N LEU A 210 1.41 -1.90 -6.41
CA LEU A 210 0.05 -1.36 -6.30
C LEU A 210 -0.86 -2.26 -5.44
N MET A 211 -0.79 -3.58 -5.62
CA MET A 211 -1.51 -4.55 -4.78
C MET A 211 -1.13 -4.41 -3.30
N LEU A 212 0.13 -4.13 -3.00
CA LEU A 212 0.61 -3.99 -1.62
C LEU A 212 0.45 -2.59 -1.05
N LYS A 213 0.38 -1.53 -1.88
CA LYS A 213 -0.01 -0.18 -1.45
C LYS A 213 -1.47 -0.12 -1.01
N ASN A 214 -2.34 -0.87 -1.69
CA ASN A 214 -3.76 -0.98 -1.33
C ASN A 214 -4.03 -1.95 -0.17
N ARG A 215 -2.98 -2.60 0.37
CA ARG A 215 -3.06 -3.44 1.56
C ARG A 215 -2.41 -2.72 2.72
N CYS A 216 -3.18 -2.52 3.78
CA CYS A 216 -2.82 -1.71 4.94
C CYS A 216 -1.88 -2.48 5.88
N PHE A 217 -0.66 -2.76 5.42
CA PHE A 217 0.35 -3.39 6.27
C PHE A 217 0.69 -2.46 7.43
N GLY A 218 0.69 -3.01 8.65
CA GLY A 218 0.95 -2.25 9.88
C GLY A 218 -0.28 -1.67 10.58
N PHE A 219 -1.49 -1.90 10.03
CA PHE A 219 -2.76 -1.60 10.70
C PHE A 219 -3.39 -2.88 11.27
N LYS A 220 -3.87 -2.82 12.51
CA LYS A 220 -4.81 -3.80 13.05
C LYS A 220 -6.22 -3.40 12.64
N ALA A 221 -7.00 -4.31 12.07
CA ALA A 221 -8.36 -4.01 11.65
C ALA A 221 -9.35 -4.19 12.81
N ILE A 222 -10.29 -3.26 12.95
CA ILE A 222 -11.40 -3.30 13.92
C ILE A 222 -12.70 -3.03 13.15
N GLY A 223 -13.65 -3.95 13.28
CA GLY A 223 -15.00 -3.82 12.73
C GLY A 223 -15.99 -3.33 13.77
N VAL A 224 -16.89 -2.42 13.36
CA VAL A 224 -18.11 -2.07 14.11
C VAL A 224 -19.28 -2.20 13.15
N VAL A 225 -20.25 -3.06 13.47
CA VAL A 225 -21.35 -3.40 12.58
C VAL A 225 -22.70 -3.35 13.29
N SER A 226 -23.74 -2.80 12.64
CA SER A 226 -25.11 -2.78 13.19
C SER A 226 -26.16 -3.42 12.28
N PHE A 227 -25.83 -3.84 11.06
CA PHE A 227 -26.75 -4.47 10.12
C PHE A 227 -26.06 -5.59 9.32
N GLU A 228 -26.83 -6.46 8.67
CA GLU A 228 -26.27 -7.63 7.97
C GLU A 228 -25.83 -7.36 6.54
N ARG A 229 -26.65 -6.67 5.76
CA ARG A 229 -26.51 -6.55 4.31
C ARG A 229 -25.13 -6.05 3.88
N GLY A 230 -24.35 -6.87 3.18
CA GLY A 230 -23.07 -6.47 2.59
C GLY A 230 -21.93 -6.34 3.59
N THR A 231 -22.07 -6.92 4.79
CA THR A 231 -21.09 -6.85 5.88
C THR A 231 -20.32 -8.16 6.09
N GLU A 232 -20.56 -9.18 5.26
CA GLU A 232 -19.97 -10.51 5.35
C GLU A 232 -18.44 -10.47 5.25
N TYR A 233 -17.93 -9.52 4.46
CA TYR A 233 -16.50 -9.29 4.27
C TYR A 233 -15.75 -8.91 5.57
N LEU A 234 -16.46 -8.39 6.60
CA LEU A 234 -15.82 -8.01 7.87
C LEU A 234 -15.18 -9.22 8.56
N SER A 235 -15.83 -10.39 8.53
CA SER A 235 -15.30 -11.61 9.17
C SER A 235 -14.05 -12.16 8.46
N GLU A 236 -13.88 -11.85 7.18
CA GLU A 236 -12.64 -12.18 6.44
C GLU A 236 -11.55 -11.15 6.71
N ALA A 237 -11.93 -9.90 7.00
CA ALA A 237 -11.01 -8.79 7.20
C ALA A 237 -10.44 -8.71 8.64
N THR A 238 -11.21 -9.09 9.66
CA THR A 238 -10.75 -9.04 11.06
C THR A 238 -11.54 -9.97 12.00
N GLU A 239 -10.85 -10.49 13.02
CA GLU A 239 -11.48 -11.20 14.14
C GLU A 239 -11.99 -10.23 15.24
N THR A 240 -11.57 -8.96 15.20
CA THR A 240 -11.93 -7.94 16.21
C THR A 240 -13.15 -7.15 15.75
N ILE A 241 -14.35 -7.69 16.01
CA ILE A 241 -15.62 -7.11 15.57
C ILE A 241 -16.54 -6.84 16.77
N LEU A 242 -17.09 -5.64 16.83
CA LEU A 242 -18.24 -5.30 17.67
C LEU A 242 -19.52 -5.34 16.85
N SER A 243 -20.46 -6.20 17.25
CA SER A 243 -21.74 -6.37 16.56
C SER A 243 -22.89 -5.86 17.40
N PHE A 244 -23.62 -4.88 16.86
CA PHE A 244 -24.88 -4.38 17.38
C PHE A 244 -26.10 -4.91 16.61
N LYS A 245 -25.93 -5.90 15.72
CA LYS A 245 -27.02 -6.42 14.86
C LYS A 245 -28.29 -6.76 15.64
N GLU A 246 -28.15 -7.37 16.82
CA GLU A 246 -29.29 -7.73 17.67
C GLU A 246 -30.03 -6.52 18.27
N LYS A 247 -29.39 -5.36 18.36
CA LYS A 247 -29.97 -4.13 18.90
C LYS A 247 -30.65 -3.25 17.85
N PHE A 248 -30.46 -3.56 16.57
CA PHE A 248 -30.96 -2.76 15.47
C PHE A 248 -31.97 -3.55 14.62
N ASP A 249 -32.98 -2.85 14.13
CA ASP A 249 -33.82 -3.31 13.02
C ASP A 249 -33.47 -2.45 11.79
N GLY A 250 -32.66 -3.02 10.90
CA GLY A 250 -31.99 -2.28 9.84
C GLY A 250 -31.10 -1.17 10.41
N ARG A 251 -31.47 0.10 10.17
CA ARG A 251 -30.73 1.28 10.66
C ARG A 251 -31.27 1.86 11.96
N LYS A 252 -32.39 1.35 12.45
CA LYS A 252 -33.09 1.88 13.63
C LYS A 252 -32.72 1.08 14.88
N LEU A 253 -32.44 1.77 15.98
CA LEU A 253 -32.26 1.13 17.28
C LEU A 253 -33.62 0.62 17.79
N LYS A 254 -33.68 -0.62 18.28
CA LYS A 254 -34.93 -1.17 18.81
C LYS A 254 -35.34 -0.45 20.10
N PRO A 255 -36.65 -0.23 20.37
CA PRO A 255 -37.13 0.63 21.45
C PRO A 255 -36.70 0.23 22.87
N GLU A 256 -36.36 -1.03 23.09
CA GLU A 256 -35.87 -1.56 24.36
C GLU A 256 -34.41 -1.17 24.67
N TYR A 257 -33.66 -0.70 23.69
CA TYR A 257 -32.28 -0.25 23.84
C TYR A 257 -32.17 1.27 23.82
N ASP A 258 -31.12 1.76 24.47
CA ASP A 258 -30.79 3.17 24.55
C ASP A 258 -29.42 3.46 23.93
N TRP A 259 -29.31 4.57 23.21
CA TRP A 259 -28.07 4.98 22.55
C TRP A 259 -26.94 5.19 23.56
N ASP A 260 -27.16 5.98 24.60
CA ASP A 260 -26.11 6.36 25.55
C ASP A 260 -25.73 5.19 26.47
N ARG A 261 -26.71 4.42 26.96
CA ARG A 261 -26.48 3.29 27.87
C ARG A 261 -26.00 2.04 27.15
N ASP A 262 -26.68 1.61 26.10
CA ASP A 262 -26.47 0.28 25.53
C ASP A 262 -25.56 0.29 24.30
N VAL A 263 -25.45 1.41 23.58
CA VAL A 263 -24.56 1.51 22.40
C VAL A 263 -23.24 2.17 22.77
N TYR A 264 -23.26 3.36 23.38
CA TYR A 264 -22.02 4.12 23.67
C TYR A 264 -21.12 3.38 24.67
N GLN A 265 -21.67 2.88 25.78
CA GLN A 265 -20.85 2.20 26.80
C GLN A 265 -20.15 0.94 26.26
N GLU A 266 -20.85 0.18 25.43
CA GLU A 266 -20.29 -1.03 24.82
C GLU A 266 -19.22 -0.66 23.78
N LEU A 267 -19.48 0.36 22.95
CA LEU A 267 -18.51 0.90 22.00
C LEU A 267 -17.24 1.41 22.70
N ASP A 268 -17.38 2.22 23.75
CA ASP A 268 -16.26 2.74 24.53
C ASP A 268 -15.43 1.64 25.18
N THR A 269 -16.10 0.66 25.82
CA THR A 269 -15.44 -0.48 26.44
C THR A 269 -14.70 -1.33 25.41
N PHE A 270 -15.34 -1.61 24.28
CA PHE A 270 -14.76 -2.40 23.21
C PHE A 270 -13.54 -1.73 22.59
N LEU A 271 -13.63 -0.44 22.24
CA LEU A 271 -12.53 0.28 21.62
C LEU A 271 -11.34 0.40 22.58
N LYS A 272 -11.56 0.73 23.85
CA LYS A 272 -10.49 0.80 24.86
C LYS A 272 -9.81 -0.54 25.11
N LYS A 273 -10.56 -1.65 25.03
CA LYS A 273 -10.02 -3.00 25.23
C LYS A 273 -9.17 -3.46 24.04
N ASN A 274 -9.52 -3.04 22.82
CA ASN A 274 -8.93 -3.57 21.59
C ASN A 274 -7.95 -2.60 20.90
N THR A 275 -7.72 -1.42 21.48
CA THR A 275 -6.76 -0.44 20.97
C THR A 275 -5.58 -0.23 21.92
N ASP A 276 -4.40 0.03 21.35
CA ASP A 276 -3.14 0.25 22.07
C ASP A 276 -2.28 1.25 21.29
N VAL A 277 -1.63 2.18 22.01
CA VAL A 277 -0.87 3.30 21.44
C VAL A 277 0.32 2.88 20.56
N ASN A 278 0.77 1.64 20.64
CA ASN A 278 1.90 1.12 19.86
C ASN A 278 1.49 0.62 18.46
N TYR A 279 0.20 0.62 18.15
CA TYR A 279 -0.32 0.13 16.87
C TYR A 279 -1.16 1.18 16.16
N ASN A 280 -1.25 1.04 14.84
CA ASN A 280 -2.21 1.78 14.03
C ASN A 280 -3.43 0.90 13.78
N TYR A 281 -4.60 1.52 13.62
CA TYR A 281 -5.87 0.83 13.47
C TYR A 281 -6.63 1.25 12.22
N GLN A 282 -7.13 0.27 11.49
CA GLN A 282 -8.11 0.45 10.43
C GLN A 282 -9.50 0.23 11.03
N LEU A 283 -10.38 1.21 10.89
CA LEU A 283 -11.76 1.16 11.39
C LEU A 283 -12.72 0.91 10.24
N MET A 284 -13.39 -0.23 10.29
CA MET A 284 -14.40 -0.66 9.32
C MET A 284 -15.78 -0.41 9.94
N LEU A 285 -16.40 0.72 9.58
CA LEU A 285 -17.59 1.24 10.25
C LEU A 285 -18.85 0.98 9.40
N GLU A 286 -19.47 -0.18 9.62
CA GLU A 286 -20.75 -0.59 9.01
C GLU A 286 -21.92 -0.28 9.95
N ALA A 287 -22.09 1.01 10.24
CA ALA A 287 -22.99 1.52 11.27
C ALA A 287 -23.56 2.91 10.91
N PRO A 288 -24.62 3.39 11.61
CA PRO A 288 -25.14 4.75 11.47
C PRO A 288 -24.10 5.85 11.75
N LEU A 289 -24.35 7.05 11.22
CA LEU A 289 -23.46 8.21 11.32
C LEU A 289 -23.14 8.58 12.77
N SER A 290 -24.11 8.40 13.65
CA SER A 290 -23.99 8.63 15.09
C SER A 290 -22.93 7.72 15.71
N ILE A 291 -22.89 6.44 15.34
CA ILE A 291 -21.88 5.49 15.84
C ILE A 291 -20.49 5.87 15.31
N ALA A 292 -20.38 6.30 14.05
CA ALA A 292 -19.12 6.79 13.49
C ALA A 292 -18.60 8.02 14.24
N PHE A 293 -19.49 8.97 14.56
CA PHE A 293 -19.14 10.14 15.38
C PHE A 293 -18.71 9.76 16.79
N ALA A 294 -19.46 8.88 17.47
CA ALA A 294 -19.11 8.41 18.81
C ALA A 294 -17.75 7.69 18.81
N THR A 295 -17.48 6.85 17.80
CA THR A 295 -16.18 6.19 17.60
C THR A 295 -15.05 7.21 17.51
N GLY A 296 -15.23 8.26 16.71
CA GLY A 296 -14.26 9.35 16.60
C GLY A 296 -14.06 10.11 17.90
N ARG A 297 -15.12 10.35 18.67
CA ARG A 297 -15.05 11.03 19.96
C ARG A 297 -14.34 10.21 21.04
N ILE A 298 -14.55 8.89 21.06
CA ILE A 298 -13.84 7.96 21.95
C ILE A 298 -12.35 7.93 21.60
N LEU A 299 -12.03 7.87 20.31
CA LEU A 299 -10.67 7.87 19.76
C LEU A 299 -10.19 9.28 19.40
N ASP A 300 -10.53 10.27 20.23
CA ASP A 300 -10.09 11.65 20.01
C ASP A 300 -8.55 11.76 20.11
N PRO A 301 -7.92 12.83 19.61
CA PRO A 301 -6.46 12.95 19.58
C PRO A 301 -5.77 12.82 20.95
N LYS A 302 -6.47 13.04 22.07
CA LYS A 302 -5.93 12.86 23.42
C LYS A 302 -5.88 11.40 23.85
N SER A 303 -6.63 10.50 23.20
CA SER A 303 -6.50 9.05 23.38
C SER A 303 -5.13 8.53 22.93
N ARG A 304 -4.45 9.27 22.04
CA ARG A 304 -3.19 8.89 21.36
C ARG A 304 -3.29 7.61 20.52
N ILE A 305 -4.49 7.10 20.30
CA ILE A 305 -4.73 5.96 19.44
C ILE A 305 -4.71 6.44 17.99
N SER A 306 -3.86 5.82 17.18
CA SER A 306 -3.77 6.08 15.75
C SER A 306 -4.79 5.21 15.03
N ALA A 307 -5.97 5.76 14.74
CA ALA A 307 -7.07 5.03 14.10
C ALA A 307 -7.67 5.82 12.93
N PHE A 308 -7.98 5.11 11.85
CA PHE A 308 -8.45 5.70 10.59
C PHE A 308 -9.64 4.95 10.04
N PRO A 309 -10.71 5.64 9.62
CA PRO A 309 -11.81 5.01 8.95
C PRO A 309 -11.36 4.52 7.57
N SER A 310 -11.90 3.39 7.14
CA SER A 310 -11.71 2.90 5.79
C SER A 310 -13.05 2.79 5.06
N ASN A 311 -13.05 3.11 3.77
CA ASN A 311 -14.22 2.88 2.93
C ASN A 311 -14.10 1.48 2.30
N PRO A 312 -15.09 0.60 2.44
CA PRO A 312 -15.10 -0.66 1.73
C PRO A 312 -15.49 -0.38 0.26
N ASP A 313 -14.53 -0.51 -0.66
CA ASP A 313 -14.83 -0.58 -2.09
C ASP A 313 -15.47 -1.96 -2.39
N PRO A 314 -16.54 -2.06 -3.18
CA PRO A 314 -17.03 -3.33 -3.73
C PRO A 314 -15.97 -4.22 -4.42
N LEU A 315 -14.80 -3.66 -4.80
CA LEU A 315 -13.64 -4.43 -5.28
C LEU A 315 -12.65 -4.86 -4.17
N HIS A 316 -13.02 -4.77 -2.89
CA HIS A 316 -12.17 -5.03 -1.71
C HIS A 316 -10.89 -4.17 -1.62
N LYS A 317 -10.83 -3.06 -2.37
CA LYS A 317 -9.80 -2.02 -2.20
C LYS A 317 -10.22 -1.14 -1.03
N SER A 318 -9.91 -1.58 0.18
CA SER A 318 -10.22 -0.76 1.35
C SER A 318 -9.27 0.44 1.39
N GLU A 319 -9.78 1.61 1.00
CA GLU A 319 -9.02 2.85 1.09
C GLU A 319 -9.05 3.33 2.54
N ILE A 320 -7.88 3.35 3.20
CA ILE A 320 -7.72 3.96 4.53
C ILE A 320 -7.58 5.47 4.35
N TRP A 321 -8.41 6.21 5.07
CA TRP A 321 -8.34 7.67 5.10
C TRP A 321 -7.25 8.12 6.09
N SER A 322 -5.99 7.94 5.71
CA SER A 322 -4.80 8.14 6.56
C SER A 322 -4.36 9.62 6.67
N VAL A 323 -3.32 9.92 7.45
CA VAL A 323 -2.75 11.30 7.57
C VAL A 323 -1.82 11.65 6.41
N GLU A 324 -1.38 10.67 5.63
CA GLU A 324 -0.35 10.86 4.60
C GLU A 324 -0.88 11.56 3.34
N ASP A 325 -2.20 11.72 3.22
CA ASP A 325 -2.82 12.44 2.12
C ASP A 325 -2.40 13.92 2.14
N SER A 326 -1.78 14.37 1.06
CA SER A 326 -1.36 15.76 0.91
C SER A 326 -2.56 16.69 0.75
N TYR A 327 -2.50 17.85 1.41
CA TYR A 327 -3.45 18.94 1.19
C TYR A 327 -3.36 19.46 -0.25
N ASP A 328 -4.51 19.64 -0.90
CA ASP A 328 -4.63 20.26 -2.21
C ASP A 328 -5.34 21.62 -2.06
N ALA A 329 -4.73 22.67 -2.60
CA ALA A 329 -5.29 24.03 -2.58
C ALA A 329 -6.58 24.16 -3.42
N THR A 330 -6.92 23.15 -4.21
CA THR A 330 -8.14 23.09 -5.03
C THR A 330 -9.33 22.41 -4.36
N PHE A 331 -9.20 22.00 -3.09
CA PHE A 331 -10.33 21.42 -2.36
C PHE A 331 -11.53 22.37 -2.30
N ILE A 332 -12.71 21.78 -2.50
CA ILE A 332 -13.97 22.49 -2.48
C ILE A 332 -14.41 22.67 -1.03
N ASP A 333 -14.57 23.92 -0.61
CA ASP A 333 -14.98 24.25 0.75
C ASP A 333 -16.51 24.24 0.93
N PHE A 334 -16.97 24.46 2.17
CA PHE A 334 -18.38 24.65 2.46
C PHE A 334 -18.85 26.07 2.11
N ASP A 335 -20.05 26.16 1.53
CA ASP A 335 -20.87 27.36 1.58
C ASP A 335 -21.53 27.46 2.97
N VAL A 336 -21.02 28.34 3.81
CA VAL A 336 -21.46 28.49 5.21
C VAL A 336 -22.50 29.60 5.36
N ARG A 337 -23.67 29.26 5.89
CA ARG A 337 -24.70 30.21 6.36
C ARG A 337 -24.85 30.12 7.87
N ASP A 338 -24.81 31.27 8.54
CA ASP A 338 -24.85 31.37 9.99
C ASP A 338 -25.90 32.42 10.38
N LYS A 339 -26.99 31.98 11.00
CA LYS A 339 -28.17 32.81 11.29
C LYS A 339 -28.56 32.70 12.76
N ARG A 340 -28.86 33.85 13.38
CA ARG A 340 -29.58 33.90 14.66
C ARG A 340 -31.08 33.81 14.37
N ILE A 341 -31.73 32.77 14.90
CA ILE A 341 -33.15 32.46 14.66
C ILE A 341 -34.01 33.04 15.79
N ASP A 342 -33.60 32.81 17.05
CA ASP A 342 -34.25 33.38 18.23
C ASP A 342 -33.18 33.91 19.20
N ILE A 343 -33.34 35.16 19.64
CA ILE A 343 -32.41 35.79 20.57
C ILE A 343 -32.51 35.21 21.99
N ASN A 344 -33.68 34.67 22.35
CA ASN A 344 -33.97 34.17 23.70
C ASN A 344 -33.51 32.71 23.90
N GLU A 345 -33.38 31.95 22.83
CA GLU A 345 -32.96 30.56 22.88
C GLU A 345 -31.44 30.42 22.68
N SER A 346 -30.82 29.39 23.25
CA SER A 346 -29.36 29.24 23.25
C SER A 346 -28.84 28.02 22.49
N ASP A 347 -29.71 27.05 22.18
CA ASP A 347 -29.32 25.86 21.44
C ASP A 347 -28.95 26.21 20.00
N THR A 348 -28.00 25.45 19.45
CA THR A 348 -27.52 25.60 18.07
C THR A 348 -27.97 24.41 17.23
N CYS A 349 -28.63 24.67 16.10
CA CYS A 349 -28.81 23.68 15.04
C CYS A 349 -27.62 23.74 14.08
N LEU A 350 -26.96 22.61 13.88
CA LEU A 350 -25.87 22.43 12.94
C LEU A 350 -26.34 21.49 11.83
N ILE A 351 -26.38 22.00 10.60
CA ILE A 351 -26.81 21.26 9.40
C ILE A 351 -25.60 21.10 8.50
N ILE A 352 -25.22 19.86 8.18
CA ILE A 352 -24.07 19.55 7.31
C ILE A 352 -24.56 18.72 6.12
N SER A 353 -24.49 19.30 4.92
CA SER A 353 -24.93 18.71 3.66
C SER A 353 -23.74 18.42 2.75
N ILE A 354 -23.21 17.20 2.78
CA ILE A 354 -22.10 16.75 1.91
C ILE A 354 -22.62 15.81 0.83
N THR A 355 -23.36 14.76 1.19
CA THR A 355 -23.83 13.75 0.22
C THR A 355 -25.21 14.07 -0.32
N ARG A 356 -26.04 14.75 0.46
CA ARG A 356 -27.38 15.23 0.09
C ARG A 356 -27.61 16.60 0.74
N ASN A 357 -28.45 17.43 0.11
CA ASN A 357 -28.97 18.63 0.75
C ASN A 357 -30.12 18.22 1.69
N ILE A 358 -29.99 18.57 2.98
CA ILE A 358 -30.94 18.16 4.03
C ILE A 358 -31.60 19.34 4.75
N GLU A 359 -31.35 20.59 4.33
CA GLU A 359 -31.83 21.78 5.05
C GLU A 359 -33.36 21.79 5.20
N ASP A 360 -34.10 21.49 4.13
CA ASP A 360 -35.57 21.52 4.15
C ASP A 360 -36.15 20.47 5.11
N ASN A 361 -35.60 19.24 5.09
CA ASN A 361 -36.04 18.17 5.99
C ASN A 361 -35.75 18.50 7.46
N VAL A 362 -34.62 19.17 7.73
CA VAL A 362 -34.28 19.60 9.10
C VAL A 362 -35.20 20.72 9.57
N ASN A 363 -35.52 21.68 8.71
CA ASN A 363 -36.45 22.77 9.05
C ASN A 363 -37.86 22.24 9.36
N GLU A 364 -38.34 21.29 8.55
CA GLU A 364 -39.61 20.58 8.79
C GLU A 364 -39.58 19.88 10.16
N TYR A 365 -38.53 19.08 10.44
CA TYR A 365 -38.38 18.40 11.72
C TYR A 365 -38.33 19.36 12.92
N ILE A 366 -37.61 20.47 12.83
CA ILE A 366 -37.53 21.47 13.91
C ILE A 366 -38.91 22.08 14.20
N SER A 367 -39.66 22.40 13.13
CA SER A 367 -41.02 22.92 13.26
C SER A 367 -41.95 21.92 13.94
N ASP A 368 -41.92 20.66 13.51
CA ASP A 368 -42.83 19.62 14.00
C ASP A 368 -42.50 19.14 15.42
N SER A 369 -41.22 19.05 15.75
CA SER A 369 -40.75 18.62 17.08
C SER A 369 -40.83 19.73 18.14
N GLY A 370 -40.94 20.99 17.73
CA GLY A 370 -40.91 22.15 18.63
C GLY A 370 -39.53 22.40 19.24
N LEU A 371 -38.44 21.98 18.56
CA LEU A 371 -37.07 22.22 19.01
C LEU A 371 -36.79 23.72 19.11
N LYS A 372 -36.28 24.14 20.27
CA LYS A 372 -36.01 25.54 20.59
C LYS A 372 -34.61 25.96 20.14
N ILE A 373 -34.50 26.42 18.90
CA ILE A 373 -33.21 26.76 18.28
C ILE A 373 -32.96 28.27 18.33
N GLY A 374 -31.86 28.69 18.96
CA GLY A 374 -31.41 30.08 18.98
C GLY A 374 -30.57 30.46 17.77
N ARG A 375 -29.70 29.54 17.31
CA ARG A 375 -28.79 29.77 16.18
C ARG A 375 -28.80 28.59 15.22
N MET A 376 -28.76 28.86 13.93
CA MET A 376 -28.68 27.86 12.87
C MET A 376 -27.43 28.08 12.05
N ILE A 377 -26.60 27.05 11.96
CA ILE A 377 -25.38 27.03 11.15
C ILE A 377 -25.55 25.94 10.09
N THR A 378 -25.64 26.34 8.83
CA THR A 378 -25.80 25.46 7.67
C THR A 378 -24.50 25.45 6.87
N LEU A 379 -23.90 24.27 6.71
CA LEU A 379 -22.73 24.04 5.87
C LEU A 379 -23.12 23.11 4.73
N THR A 380 -23.14 23.63 3.50
CA THR A 380 -23.43 22.85 2.30
C THR A 380 -22.18 22.78 1.45
N ILE A 381 -21.77 21.59 1.01
CA ILE A 381 -20.55 21.46 0.19
C ILE A 381 -20.73 22.28 -1.10
N GLY A 382 -19.72 23.09 -1.43
CA GLY A 382 -19.77 24.00 -2.57
C GLY A 382 -19.59 23.30 -3.92
N GLY A 383 -19.16 24.05 -4.92
CA GLY A 383 -18.88 23.53 -6.25
C GLY A 383 -20.13 23.02 -6.96
N LYS A 384 -20.23 21.71 -7.21
CA LYS A 384 -21.42 21.08 -7.83
C LYS A 384 -22.56 20.85 -6.83
N GLY A 385 -22.36 21.15 -5.55
CA GLY A 385 -23.30 20.84 -4.49
C GLY A 385 -23.18 19.41 -3.98
N PRO A 386 -24.07 18.98 -3.08
CA PRO A 386 -23.98 17.69 -2.40
C PRO A 386 -24.00 16.47 -3.33
N SER A 387 -23.03 15.57 -3.16
CA SER A 387 -22.91 14.33 -3.92
C SER A 387 -22.14 13.25 -3.15
N PHE A 388 -22.28 11.98 -3.57
CA PHE A 388 -21.59 10.85 -2.93
C PHE A 388 -20.07 10.87 -3.08
N ASP A 389 -19.56 11.57 -4.09
CA ASP A 389 -18.15 11.74 -4.44
C ASP A 389 -17.59 13.13 -4.04
N SER A 390 -18.33 13.90 -3.24
CA SER A 390 -17.96 15.26 -2.83
C SER A 390 -16.67 15.33 -1.99
N ILE A 391 -16.35 14.28 -1.23
CA ILE A 391 -15.09 14.19 -0.48
C ILE A 391 -14.09 13.37 -1.28
N GLN A 392 -12.92 13.96 -1.53
CA GLN A 392 -11.90 13.37 -2.39
C GLN A 392 -10.96 12.42 -1.65
N ASN A 393 -10.59 12.75 -0.40
CA ASN A 393 -9.66 11.98 0.42
C ASN A 393 -9.73 12.44 1.90
N ALA A 394 -8.88 11.88 2.76
CA ALA A 394 -8.87 12.19 4.18
C ALA A 394 -8.47 13.64 4.47
N ALA A 395 -7.53 14.20 3.71
CA ALA A 395 -7.11 15.59 3.86
C ALA A 395 -8.26 16.56 3.58
N HIS A 396 -9.02 16.31 2.51
CA HIS A 396 -10.22 17.07 2.19
C HIS A 396 -11.27 16.97 3.31
N ALA A 397 -11.55 15.76 3.80
CA ALA A 397 -12.49 15.55 4.91
C ALA A 397 -12.10 16.35 6.17
N ARG A 398 -10.81 16.35 6.53
CA ARG A 398 -10.30 17.09 7.70
C ARG A 398 -10.38 18.61 7.50
N ASN A 399 -10.12 19.10 6.29
CA ASN A 399 -10.30 20.51 5.96
C ASN A 399 -11.76 20.95 6.16
N LEU A 400 -12.71 20.15 5.69
CA LEU A 400 -14.14 20.40 5.91
C LEU A 400 -14.51 20.35 7.40
N VAL A 401 -14.01 19.38 8.17
CA VAL A 401 -14.20 19.34 9.63
C VAL A 401 -13.67 20.60 10.31
N GLN A 402 -12.53 21.12 9.87
CA GLN A 402 -11.97 22.35 10.42
C GLN A 402 -12.90 23.56 10.21
N GLN A 403 -13.63 23.62 9.09
CA GLN A 403 -14.64 24.67 8.85
C GLN A 403 -15.86 24.53 9.77
N VAL A 404 -16.28 23.30 10.08
CA VAL A 404 -17.33 23.05 11.09
C VAL A 404 -16.89 23.56 12.46
N VAL A 405 -15.66 23.20 12.87
CA VAL A 405 -15.06 23.66 14.14
C VAL A 405 -14.99 25.19 14.20
N ALA A 406 -14.52 25.82 13.12
CA ALA A 406 -14.41 27.28 13.02
C ALA A 406 -15.79 27.97 13.10
N SER A 407 -16.82 27.37 12.51
CA SER A 407 -18.19 27.89 12.56
C SER A 407 -18.78 27.80 13.96
N LEU A 408 -18.64 26.65 14.62
CA LEU A 408 -19.10 26.47 16.01
C LEU A 408 -18.35 27.34 17.02
N ALA A 409 -17.10 27.72 16.73
CA ALA A 409 -16.32 28.60 17.58
C ALA A 409 -16.88 30.04 17.65
N LYS A 410 -17.73 30.45 16.69
CA LYS A 410 -18.38 31.78 16.69
C LYS A 410 -19.50 31.91 17.73
N ARG A 411 -19.84 30.83 18.44
CA ARG A 411 -20.85 30.82 19.51
C ARG A 411 -20.37 31.55 20.75
N SER A 412 -21.29 32.29 21.36
CA SER A 412 -21.16 32.94 22.66
C SER A 412 -20.97 31.92 23.79
N THR A 413 -20.56 32.37 24.97
CA THR A 413 -20.40 31.51 26.14
C THR A 413 -21.68 30.79 26.56
N VAL A 414 -22.84 31.42 26.39
CA VAL A 414 -24.14 30.82 26.73
C VAL A 414 -24.48 29.73 25.71
N GLU A 415 -24.36 30.00 24.42
CA GLU A 415 -24.58 29.03 23.34
C GLU A 415 -23.61 27.84 23.39
N ARG A 416 -22.39 28.04 23.89
CA ARG A 416 -21.40 26.95 24.08
C ARG A 416 -21.74 26.01 25.24
N LYS A 417 -22.55 26.46 26.20
CA LYS A 417 -23.07 25.65 27.32
C LYS A 417 -24.39 24.96 26.96
N ALA A 418 -25.08 25.46 25.95
CA ALA A 418 -26.31 24.92 25.41
C ALA A 418 -26.06 23.72 24.47
N ASN A 419 -27.13 23.09 23.98
CA ASN A 419 -27.00 21.93 23.11
C ASN A 419 -26.62 22.33 21.68
N VAL A 420 -25.88 21.44 21.03
CA VAL A 420 -25.70 21.44 19.57
C VAL A 420 -26.47 20.26 19.01
N HIS A 421 -27.53 20.56 18.27
CA HIS A 421 -28.33 19.61 17.53
C HIS A 421 -27.69 19.39 16.16
N ILE A 422 -27.12 18.22 15.93
CA ILE A 422 -26.27 17.92 14.77
C ILE A 422 -27.04 17.03 13.79
N PHE A 423 -27.35 17.60 12.62
CA PHE A 423 -27.99 16.94 11.49
C PHE A 423 -26.99 16.84 10.34
N VAL A 424 -26.72 15.64 9.83
CA VAL A 424 -25.64 15.43 8.85
C VAL A 424 -26.06 14.47 7.74
N SER A 425 -25.66 14.81 6.51
CA SER A 425 -25.62 13.90 5.38
C SER A 425 -24.19 13.84 4.84
N ALA A 426 -23.44 12.80 5.24
CA ALA A 426 -22.02 12.65 4.92
C ALA A 426 -21.57 11.17 4.96
N PRO A 427 -20.35 10.84 4.49
CA PRO A 427 -19.75 9.53 4.72
C PRO A 427 -19.39 9.29 6.20
N ASN A 428 -19.34 8.02 6.63
CA ASN A 428 -18.93 7.62 7.99
C ASN A 428 -17.52 8.15 8.34
N ALA A 429 -16.61 8.18 7.37
CA ALA A 429 -15.26 8.70 7.57
C ALA A 429 -15.25 10.19 7.98
N PHE A 430 -16.10 11.01 7.38
CA PHE A 430 -16.25 12.42 7.79
C PHE A 430 -16.78 12.53 9.22
N MET A 431 -17.81 11.73 9.56
CA MET A 431 -18.39 11.75 10.90
C MET A 431 -17.41 11.29 11.97
N PHE A 432 -16.56 10.31 11.67
CA PHE A 432 -15.45 9.93 12.54
C PHE A 432 -14.50 11.11 12.80
N PHE A 433 -14.03 11.80 11.76
CA PHE A 433 -13.14 12.96 11.95
C PHE A 433 -13.82 14.12 12.68
N LEU A 434 -15.11 14.33 12.45
CA LEU A 434 -15.89 15.33 13.19
C LEU A 434 -15.97 14.97 14.68
N GLY A 435 -16.24 13.69 14.98
CA GLY A 435 -16.24 13.13 16.33
C GLY A 435 -14.93 13.38 17.07
N GLN A 436 -13.78 13.17 16.42
CA GLN A 436 -12.44 13.43 16.97
C GLN A 436 -12.24 14.89 17.41
N ARG A 437 -12.92 15.85 16.80
CA ARG A 437 -12.83 17.28 17.13
C ARG A 437 -13.98 17.79 17.99
N SER A 438 -14.91 16.91 18.38
CA SER A 438 -16.19 17.29 18.99
C SER A 438 -16.14 17.67 20.47
N ARG A 439 -15.03 17.42 21.19
CA ARG A 439 -14.91 17.76 22.63
C ARG A 439 -15.15 19.25 22.92
N GLY A 440 -14.86 20.12 21.95
CA GLY A 440 -15.10 21.57 22.06
C GLY A 440 -16.52 22.02 21.70
N PHE A 441 -17.43 21.12 21.33
CA PHE A 441 -18.74 21.49 20.82
C PHE A 441 -19.78 21.75 21.93
N GLY A 442 -19.51 21.34 23.18
CA GLY A 442 -20.52 21.35 24.24
C GLY A 442 -21.32 20.05 24.25
N ASN A 443 -22.57 20.11 24.70
CA ASN A 443 -23.45 18.95 24.66
C ASN A 443 -23.95 18.71 23.24
N CYS A 444 -23.72 17.52 22.69
CA CYS A 444 -24.10 17.18 21.32
C CYS A 444 -25.31 16.24 21.34
N VAL A 445 -26.35 16.60 20.59
CA VAL A 445 -27.47 15.72 20.26
C VAL A 445 -27.36 15.38 18.78
N LEU A 446 -27.18 14.10 18.47
CA LEU A 446 -27.09 13.61 17.09
C LEU A 446 -28.47 13.16 16.61
N TYR A 447 -28.68 13.24 15.29
CA TYR A 447 -29.94 12.87 14.66
C TYR A 447 -29.72 11.93 13.48
N GLU A 448 -30.51 10.86 13.43
CA GLU A 448 -30.53 9.89 12.32
C GLU A 448 -31.80 10.07 11.50
N PHE A 449 -31.65 10.08 10.17
CA PHE A 449 -32.78 10.19 9.23
C PHE A 449 -33.30 8.81 8.83
N ASP A 450 -34.63 8.62 8.89
CA ASP A 450 -35.31 7.42 8.40
C ASP A 450 -35.33 7.36 6.86
N LEU A 451 -34.19 7.00 6.27
CA LEU A 451 -33.99 6.92 4.82
C LEU A 451 -34.90 5.89 4.12
N GLU A 452 -35.38 4.88 4.83
CA GLU A 452 -36.27 3.86 4.27
C GLU A 452 -37.74 4.27 4.36
N ALA A 453 -38.04 5.37 5.06
CA ALA A 453 -39.38 5.88 5.34
C ALA A 453 -40.37 4.80 5.81
N LYS A 454 -39.86 3.80 6.55
CA LYS A 454 -40.65 2.67 7.03
C LYS A 454 -41.49 3.02 8.26
N ASP A 455 -41.06 4.03 9.02
CA ASP A 455 -41.74 4.45 10.24
C ASP A 455 -42.25 5.89 10.18
N THR A 456 -41.33 6.84 9.99
CA THR A 456 -41.64 8.27 10.15
C THR A 456 -41.23 9.10 8.95
N GLY A 457 -40.24 8.65 8.16
CA GLY A 457 -39.68 9.43 7.07
C GLY A 457 -39.02 10.75 7.50
N THR A 458 -38.67 10.88 8.79
CA THR A 458 -38.03 12.07 9.35
C THR A 458 -36.88 11.70 10.30
N TYR A 459 -36.38 12.68 11.06
CA TYR A 459 -35.28 12.50 12.00
C TYR A 459 -35.74 11.91 13.34
N SER A 460 -34.81 11.18 13.99
CA SER A 460 -34.94 10.75 15.38
C SER A 460 -33.64 11.04 16.13
N PRO A 461 -33.71 11.46 17.41
CA PRO A 461 -32.51 11.70 18.21
C PRO A 461 -31.79 10.38 18.51
N SER A 462 -30.46 10.40 18.42
CA SER A 462 -29.59 9.28 18.79
C SER A 462 -28.89 9.54 20.13
N PHE A 463 -27.56 9.68 20.13
CA PHE A 463 -26.80 10.03 21.34
C PHE A 463 -27.13 11.46 21.77
N GLN A 464 -27.38 11.64 23.07
CA GLN A 464 -27.75 12.93 23.65
C GLN A 464 -26.80 13.37 24.77
N ASN A 465 -26.03 12.43 25.33
CA ASN A 465 -25.16 12.66 26.48
C ASN A 465 -23.75 12.08 26.26
N LEU A 466 -23.09 12.47 25.17
CA LEU A 466 -21.72 12.00 24.89
C LEU A 466 -20.68 12.63 25.85
N PRO A 467 -19.90 11.83 26.61
CA PRO A 467 -18.90 12.30 27.57
C PRO A 467 -17.76 13.18 27.02
#